data_AF-A0A6S7BIN4-F1
#
_entry.id   AF-A0A6S7BIN4-F1
#
_cell.length_a   1.000
_cell.length_b   1.000
_cell.length_c   1.000
_cell.angle_alpha   90.00
_cell.angle_beta   90.00
_cell.angle_gamma   90.00
#
_symmetry.space_group_name_H-M   'P 1'
#
loop_
_entity.id
_entity.type
_entity.pdbx_description
1 polymer ?
#
loop_
_entity_poly.entity_id
_entity_poly.type
_entity_poly.pdbx_seq_one_letter_code
_entity_poly.pdbx_strand_id
1 'polypeptide(L)'
;MEFNASPWHTNPTQAFRLCQEHEAAGADRKPFAERSIVQHCAMFDRFTRYLAEHGLSLTTFGTDHVDSFFAPGSGFAEDTTTRIPYAKLIDRLRVIS
;
A
#
# COMPACT_ATOMS: atom_id res chain seq x y z
N MET A 1 -1.20 16.95 25.42
CA MET A 1 -0.84 17.46 24.09
C MET A 1 -0.04 16.35 23.44
N GLU A 2 -0.68 15.45 22.69
CA GLU A 2 0.00 14.29 22.13
C GLU A 2 -0.30 14.19 20.65
N PHE A 3 0.77 13.99 19.88
CA PHE A 3 0.87 14.22 18.44
C PHE A 3 -0.21 13.45 17.66
N ASN A 4 -1.19 14.18 17.13
CA ASN A 4 -2.08 13.69 16.08
C ASN A 4 -1.34 13.63 14.73
N ALA A 5 -0.19 12.95 14.70
CA ALA A 5 0.35 12.47 13.46
C ALA A 5 -0.55 11.30 13.08
N SER A 6 -1.35 11.45 12.02
CA SER A 6 -2.21 10.37 11.51
C SER A 6 -1.40 9.06 11.51
N PRO A 7 -1.95 7.92 11.96
CA PRO A 7 -1.18 6.69 12.13
C PRO A 7 -0.44 6.26 10.84
N TRP A 8 -0.88 6.75 9.68
CA TRP A 8 -0.19 6.72 8.40
C TRP A 8 1.23 7.32 8.36
N HIS A 9 1.55 8.29 9.20
CA HIS A 9 2.88 8.91 9.29
C HIS A 9 3.80 8.19 10.28
N THR A 10 3.24 7.72 11.40
CA THR A 10 4.02 7.13 12.50
C THR A 10 4.22 5.63 12.33
N ASN A 11 3.19 4.92 11.83
CA ASN A 11 3.23 3.49 11.57
C ASN A 11 2.31 3.11 10.40
N PRO A 12 2.71 3.44 9.14
CA PRO A 12 1.88 3.24 7.96
C PRO A 12 1.42 1.79 7.79
N THR A 13 2.26 0.81 8.15
CA THR A 13 1.92 -0.62 8.02
C THR A 13 0.80 -1.03 8.99
N GLN A 14 0.84 -0.54 10.24
CA GLN A 14 -0.23 -0.80 11.20
C GLN A 14 -1.52 -0.05 10.84
N ALA A 15 -1.42 1.20 10.39
CA ALA A 15 -2.56 1.97 9.91
C ALA A 15 -3.26 1.26 8.73
N PHE A 16 -2.47 0.78 7.78
CA PHE A 16 -2.96 0.03 6.64
C PHE A 16 -3.64 -1.29 7.04
N ARG A 17 -3.06 -2.03 8.00
CA ARG A 17 -3.67 -3.27 8.52
C ARG A 17 -5.03 -3.02 9.16
N LEU A 18 -5.13 -2.02 10.04
CA LEU A 18 -6.38 -1.66 10.69
C LEU A 18 -7.44 -1.23 9.67
N CYS A 19 -7.02 -0.48 8.65
CA CYS A 19 -7.88 -0.14 7.53
C CYS A 19 -8.38 -1.41 6.80
N GLN A 20 -7.51 -2.39 6.53
CA GLN A 20 -7.91 -3.67 5.92
C GLN A 20 -8.86 -4.50 6.79
N GLU A 21 -8.72 -4.44 8.10
CA GLU A 21 -9.52 -5.21 9.07
C GLU A 21 -10.91 -4.59 9.32
N HIS A 22 -11.00 -3.25 9.35
CA HIS A 22 -12.19 -2.55 9.85
C HIS A 22 -12.91 -1.69 8.81
N GLU A 23 -12.18 -1.12 7.84
CA GLU A 23 -12.71 -0.07 6.95
C GLU A 23 -12.80 -0.54 5.50
N ALA A 24 -11.87 -1.40 5.09
CA ALA A 24 -11.72 -1.85 3.73
C ALA A 24 -12.49 -3.16 3.54
N ALA A 25 -13.61 -3.05 2.86
CA ALA A 25 -14.34 -4.22 2.42
C ALA A 25 -13.87 -4.64 1.01
N GLY A 26 -13.91 -5.94 0.72
CA GLY A 26 -13.74 -6.48 -0.64
C GLY A 26 -14.82 -5.95 -1.58
N ALA A 27 -14.76 -6.31 -2.87
CA ALA A 27 -15.76 -5.89 -3.86
C ALA A 27 -17.22 -6.18 -3.43
N ASP A 28 -17.41 -7.23 -2.63
CA ASP A 28 -18.70 -7.65 -2.07
C ASP A 28 -19.09 -6.99 -0.73
N ARG A 29 -18.39 -5.93 -0.31
CA ARG A 29 -18.53 -5.30 1.02
C ARG A 29 -18.32 -6.26 2.22
N LYS A 30 -17.63 -7.38 1.99
CA LYS A 30 -17.23 -8.32 3.04
C LYS A 30 -15.82 -8.01 3.55
N PRO A 31 -15.52 -8.29 4.84
CA PRO A 31 -14.16 -8.21 5.34
C PRO A 31 -13.25 -9.13 4.54
N PHE A 32 -11.99 -8.74 4.37
CA PHE A 32 -11.00 -9.58 3.72
C PHE A 32 -10.70 -10.81 4.57
N ALA A 33 -10.37 -11.93 3.91
CA ALA A 33 -9.80 -13.07 4.60
C ALA A 33 -8.43 -12.69 5.19
N GLU A 34 -8.08 -13.26 6.35
CA GLU A 34 -6.81 -13.00 7.04
C GLU A 34 -5.59 -13.15 6.12
N ARG A 35 -5.59 -14.18 5.26
CA ARG A 35 -4.52 -14.41 4.29
C ARG A 35 -4.38 -13.27 3.27
N SER A 36 -5.50 -12.66 2.84
CA SER A 36 -5.48 -11.49 1.95
C SER A 36 -4.95 -10.26 2.68
N ILE A 37 -5.30 -10.08 3.97
CA ILE A 37 -4.78 -8.97 4.79
C ILE A 37 -3.26 -9.08 4.91
N VAL A 38 -2.73 -10.26 5.27
CA VAL A 38 -1.28 -10.50 5.36
C VAL A 38 -0.59 -10.23 4.03
N GLN A 39 -1.17 -10.68 2.92
CA GLN A 39 -0.64 -10.42 1.59
C GLN A 39 -0.64 -8.91 1.25
N HIS A 40 -1.74 -8.20 1.49
CA HIS A 40 -1.83 -6.76 1.24
C HIS A 40 -0.83 -5.97 2.10
N CYS A 41 -0.64 -6.35 3.37
CA CYS A 41 0.35 -5.73 4.24
C CYS A 41 1.78 -5.95 3.73
N ALA A 42 2.13 -7.16 3.28
CA ALA A 42 3.43 -7.42 2.69
C ALA A 42 3.65 -6.62 1.38
N MET A 43 2.59 -6.49 0.57
CA MET A 43 2.64 -5.67 -0.64
C MET A 43 2.87 -4.19 -0.33
N PHE A 44 2.14 -3.68 0.67
CA PHE A 44 2.25 -2.30 1.13
C PHE A 44 3.63 -2.00 1.71
N ASP A 45 4.17 -2.86 2.56
CA ASP A 45 5.52 -2.72 3.15
C ASP A 45 6.61 -2.64 2.07
N ARG A 46 6.49 -3.48 1.04
CA ARG A 46 7.38 -3.44 -0.11
C ARG A 46 7.30 -2.11 -0.88
N PHE A 47 6.10 -1.56 -1.04
CA PHE A 47 5.90 -0.29 -1.73
C PHE A 47 6.41 0.90 -0.92
N THR A 48 6.14 0.94 0.39
CA THR A 48 6.64 2.00 1.27
C THR A 48 8.16 2.00 1.36
N ARG A 49 8.78 0.80 1.39
CA ARG A 49 10.23 0.67 1.30
C ARG A 49 10.77 1.24 -0.02
N TYR A 50 10.17 0.89 -1.16
CA TYR A 50 10.55 1.45 -2.45
C TYR A 50 10.45 2.99 -2.47
N LEU A 51 9.37 3.56 -1.93
CA LEU A 51 9.20 5.00 -1.82
C LEU A 51 10.32 5.63 -0.97
N ALA A 52 10.62 5.05 0.19
CA ALA A 52 11.67 5.54 1.07
C ALA A 52 13.06 5.50 0.40
N GLU A 53 13.36 4.44 -0.36
CA GLU A 53 14.61 4.33 -1.15
C GLU A 53 14.73 5.41 -2.23
N HIS A 54 13.61 5.96 -2.70
CA HIS A 54 13.55 7.03 -3.70
C HIS A 54 13.29 8.43 -3.08
N GLY A 55 13.29 8.55 -1.75
CA GLY A 55 13.02 9.82 -1.05
C GLY A 55 11.57 10.30 -1.18
N LEU A 56 10.65 9.39 -1.48
CA LEU A 56 9.21 9.65 -1.63
C LEU A 56 8.44 9.20 -0.39
N SER A 57 7.22 9.67 -0.26
CA SER A 57 6.28 9.27 0.79
C SER A 57 4.90 9.00 0.20
N LEU A 58 4.00 8.44 1.02
CA LEU A 58 2.60 8.20 0.65
C LEU A 58 1.84 9.47 0.24
N THR A 59 2.36 10.66 0.53
CA THR A 59 1.76 11.94 0.14
C THR A 59 2.45 12.61 -1.04
N THR A 60 3.63 12.13 -1.45
CA THR A 60 4.43 12.75 -2.53
C THR A 60 4.61 11.85 -3.74
N PHE A 61 4.20 10.58 -3.68
CA PHE A 61 4.34 9.67 -4.81
C PHE A 61 3.36 9.99 -5.96
N GLY A 62 3.86 9.92 -7.20
CA GLY A 62 3.08 10.14 -8.42
C GLY A 62 2.91 8.87 -9.26
N THR A 63 2.13 8.96 -10.33
CA THR A 63 1.90 7.83 -11.27
C THR A 63 3.20 7.35 -11.93
N ASP A 64 4.15 8.25 -12.19
CA ASP A 64 5.49 7.93 -12.72
C ASP A 64 6.27 6.97 -11.82
N HIS A 65 6.22 7.19 -10.51
CA HIS A 65 6.89 6.35 -9.52
C HIS A 65 6.21 4.99 -9.36
N VAL A 66 4.90 4.94 -9.59
CA VAL A 66 4.15 3.68 -9.64
C VAL A 66 4.57 2.86 -10.85
N ASP A 67 4.76 3.47 -12.01
CA ASP A 67 5.26 2.75 -13.19
C ASP A 67 6.70 2.26 -13.00
N SER A 68 7.56 3.12 -12.42
CA SER A 68 8.94 2.78 -12.07
C SER A 68 9.04 1.64 -11.04
N PHE A 69 8.09 1.52 -10.12
CA PHE A 69 7.99 0.38 -9.19
C PHE A 69 7.76 -0.95 -9.94
N PHE A 70 6.98 -0.94 -11.02
CA PHE A 70 6.71 -2.11 -11.84
C PHE A 70 7.74 -2.35 -12.95
N ALA A 71 8.72 -1.45 -13.12
CA ALA A 71 9.73 -1.59 -14.16
C ALA A 71 10.65 -2.79 -13.89
N PRO A 72 11.08 -3.51 -14.93
CA PRO A 72 12.03 -4.61 -14.78
C PRO A 72 13.33 -4.11 -14.13
N GLY A 73 13.82 -4.84 -13.14
CA GLY A 73 15.01 -4.46 -12.37
C GLY A 73 14.76 -3.68 -11.07
N SER A 74 13.51 -3.31 -10.76
CA SER A 74 13.12 -2.74 -9.45
C SER A 74 13.14 -3.77 -8.29
N GLY A 75 13.52 -5.01 -8.59
CA GLY A 75 13.41 -6.17 -7.71
C GLY A 75 12.00 -6.77 -7.65
N PHE A 76 10.98 -6.09 -8.22
CA PHE A 76 9.61 -6.63 -8.35
C PHE A 76 9.65 -7.91 -9.20
N ALA A 77 9.13 -9.01 -8.65
CA ALA A 77 9.05 -10.26 -9.40
C ALA A 77 8.10 -10.06 -10.58
N GLU A 78 8.57 -10.33 -11.80
CA GLU A 78 7.91 -10.02 -13.07
C GLU A 78 6.57 -10.76 -13.31
N ASP A 79 6.08 -11.50 -12.32
CA ASP A 79 4.79 -12.17 -12.36
C ASP A 79 3.66 -11.13 -12.39
N THR A 80 3.11 -10.94 -13.59
CA THR A 80 2.03 -9.99 -13.93
C THR A 80 0.79 -10.13 -13.02
N THR A 81 0.62 -11.29 -12.39
CA THR A 81 -0.41 -11.61 -11.37
C THR A 81 -0.38 -10.65 -10.16
N THR A 82 0.74 -9.98 -9.87
CA THR A 82 0.84 -9.05 -8.74
C THR A 82 0.44 -7.60 -9.09
N ARG A 83 0.38 -7.22 -10.39
CA ARG A 83 0.14 -5.83 -10.81
C ARG A 83 -1.29 -5.35 -10.53
N ILE A 84 -2.30 -6.20 -10.75
CA ILE A 84 -3.72 -5.89 -10.47
C ILE A 84 -3.97 -5.65 -8.96
N PRO A 85 -3.53 -6.54 -8.04
CA PRO A 85 -3.73 -6.29 -6.62
C PRO A 85 -2.94 -5.06 -6.13
N TYR A 86 -1.78 -4.74 -6.72
CA TYR A 86 -1.09 -3.48 -6.42
C TYR A 86 -1.81 -2.24 -6.95
N ALA A 87 -2.39 -2.27 -8.14
CA ALA A 87 -3.16 -1.15 -8.66
C ALA A 87 -4.36 -0.83 -7.76
N LYS A 88 -5.07 -1.87 -7.28
CA LYS A 88 -6.18 -1.70 -6.31
C LYS A 88 -5.70 -1.16 -4.95
N LEU A 89 -4.51 -1.58 -4.51
CA LEU A 89 -3.87 -1.04 -3.31
C LEU A 89 -3.59 0.46 -3.46
N ILE A 90 -2.94 0.85 -4.55
CA ILE A 90 -2.50 2.23 -4.81
C ILE A 90 -3.69 3.17 -5.02
N ASP A 91 -4.71 2.72 -5.76
CA ASP A 91 -5.97 3.46 -5.93
C ASP A 91 -6.60 3.82 -4.57
N ARG A 92 -6.60 2.87 -3.63
CA ARG A 92 -7.10 3.12 -2.26
C ARG A 92 -6.25 4.09 -1.46
N LEU A 93 -4.93 4.04 -1.60
CA LEU A 93 -4.04 4.96 -0.87
C LEU A 93 -4.33 6.41 -1.26
N ARG A 94 -4.65 6.69 -2.52
CA ARG A 94 -5.03 8.03 -3.00
C ARG A 94 -6.33 8.57 -2.42
N VAL A 95 -7.19 7.71 -1.86
CA VAL A 95 -8.45 8.12 -1.21
C VAL A 95 -8.22 8.47 0.26
N ILE A 96 -7.13 7.99 0.87
CA ILE A 96 -6.85 8.13 2.31
C ILE A 96 -5.76 9.18 2.59
N SER A 97 -4.88 9.47 1.63
CA SER A 97 -3.87 10.55 1.68
C SER A 97 -4.44 11.90 1.23
#